data_AF-A0A0F9E0N2-F1
#
_entry.id   AF-A0A0F9E0N2-F1
#
_cell.length_a   1.000
_cell.length_b   1.000
_cell.length_c   1.000
_cell.angle_alpha   90.00
_cell.angle_beta   90.00
_cell.angle_gamma   90.00
#
_symmetry.space_group_name_H-M   'P 1'
#
loop_
_entity.id
_entity.type
_entity.pdbx_description
1 polymer ?
#
loop_
_entity_poly.entity_id
_entity_poly.type
_entity_poly.pdbx_seq_one_letter_code
_entity_poly.pdbx_strand_id
1 'polypeptide(L)'
;MLDPDDEQVIKECKDDGAILVTWDRVVRQAAGGITPYEAMDRAKEESSGPQEAQAELSRLRKLTPAQLTVMADGADKTWGLFNKTIQLNRMGATLIRKLRVERDYSWRAVARFSSWESSAPWGANQIAGMVICEKAAKLLGEDYMEPPWN
;
A
#
# COMPACT_ATOMS: atom_id res chain seq x y z
N MET A 1 2.55 -15.77 -10.88
CA MET A 1 2.99 -16.27 -9.55
C MET A 1 2.72 -15.11 -8.63
N LEU A 2 1.70 -15.26 -7.78
CA LEU A 2 1.29 -14.18 -6.87
C LEU A 2 2.41 -14.00 -5.82
N ASP A 3 2.63 -12.76 -5.36
CA ASP A 3 3.54 -12.52 -4.24
C ASP A 3 3.05 -13.36 -3.05
N PRO A 4 3.92 -14.03 -2.27
CA PRO A 4 3.51 -14.77 -1.07
C PRO A 4 2.55 -14.00 -0.14
N ASP A 5 2.66 -12.67 -0.09
CA ASP A 5 1.75 -11.81 0.67
C ASP A 5 0.35 -11.72 0.02
N ASP A 6 0.27 -11.69 -1.31
CA ASP A 6 -1.00 -11.67 -2.06
C ASP A 6 -1.67 -13.06 -2.05
N GLU A 7 -0.88 -14.14 -2.08
CA GLU A 7 -1.37 -15.51 -1.92
C GLU A 7 -2.02 -15.72 -0.56
N GLN A 8 -1.47 -15.09 0.49
CA GLN A 8 -2.02 -15.17 1.83
C GLN A 8 -3.36 -14.42 1.95
N VAL A 9 -3.46 -13.21 1.39
CA VAL A 9 -4.72 -12.44 1.34
C VAL A 9 -5.80 -13.18 0.54
N ILE A 10 -5.43 -13.79 -0.59
CA ILE A 10 -6.38 -14.54 -1.44
C ILE A 10 -6.82 -15.85 -0.77
N LYS A 11 -5.94 -16.49 0.01
CA LYS A 11 -6.28 -17.68 0.80
C LYS A 11 -7.30 -17.35 1.90
N GLU A 12 -7.14 -16.21 2.56
CA GLU A 12 -8.08 -15.72 3.59
C GLU A 12 -9.45 -15.32 3.01
N CYS A 13 -9.51 -14.90 1.74
CA CYS A 13 -10.75 -14.56 1.05
C CYS A 13 -11.56 -15.77 0.53
N LYS A 14 -10.93 -16.94 0.33
CA LYS A 14 -11.56 -18.11 -0.31
C LYS A 14 -12.36 -19.01 0.63
N ASP A 15 -12.20 -18.87 1.94
CA ASP A 15 -12.87 -19.67 2.96
C ASP A 15 -14.14 -18.97 3.52
N ASP A 16 -15.04 -18.50 2.65
CA ASP A 16 -16.35 -17.88 3.01
C ASP A 16 -16.29 -16.60 3.88
N GLY A 17 -15.16 -15.90 3.85
CA GLY A 17 -14.94 -14.66 4.60
C GLY A 17 -15.65 -13.43 4.00
N ALA A 18 -16.93 -13.24 4.31
CA ALA A 18 -17.56 -11.93 4.18
C ALA A 18 -16.92 -10.96 5.18
N ILE A 19 -16.06 -10.07 4.67
CA ILE A 19 -15.45 -9.00 5.47
C ILE A 19 -16.50 -7.90 5.70
N LEU A 20 -17.09 -7.89 6.89
CA LEU A 20 -17.14 -6.78 7.85
C LEU A 20 -18.21 -7.05 8.93
N VAL A 21 -17.91 -6.50 10.12
CA VAL A 21 -18.80 -6.20 11.27
C VAL A 21 -18.68 -7.15 12.47
N THR A 22 -18.14 -6.57 13.57
CA THR A 22 -18.26 -6.92 15.01
C THR A 22 -17.49 -8.14 15.52
N TRP A 23 -16.37 -8.00 16.26
CA TRP A 23 -16.29 -7.57 17.68
C TRP A 23 -17.54 -7.88 18.48
N ASP A 24 -17.52 -8.87 19.39
CA ASP A 24 -18.20 -8.68 20.68
C ASP A 24 -17.79 -9.64 21.80
N ARG A 25 -17.59 -10.95 21.54
CA ARG A 25 -17.50 -11.92 22.65
C ARG A 25 -16.07 -12.25 23.12
N VAL A 26 -15.17 -12.50 22.17
CA VAL A 26 -13.81 -12.95 22.48
C VAL A 26 -12.97 -11.81 23.07
N VAL A 27 -13.14 -10.58 22.56
CA VAL A 27 -12.40 -9.43 23.07
C VAL A 27 -12.90 -8.98 24.46
N ARG A 28 -14.20 -9.11 24.75
CA ARG A 28 -14.74 -8.88 26.10
C ARG A 28 -14.17 -9.84 27.14
N GLN A 29 -13.92 -11.10 26.81
CA GLN A 29 -13.33 -12.06 27.76
C GLN A 29 -11.82 -11.86 27.95
N ALA A 30 -11.08 -11.50 26.90
CA ALA A 30 -9.63 -11.29 26.98
C ALA A 30 -9.23 -9.99 27.70
N ALA A 31 -10.07 -8.95 27.63
CA ALA A 31 -9.81 -7.63 28.25
C ALA A 31 -10.52 -7.41 29.60
N GLY A 32 -10.99 -8.47 30.26
CA GLY A 32 -11.64 -8.36 31.58
C GLY A 32 -13.01 -7.69 31.57
N GLY A 33 -13.72 -7.71 30.43
CA GLY A 33 -15.09 -7.19 30.29
C GLY A 33 -15.20 -5.79 29.69
N ILE A 34 -14.07 -5.14 29.39
CA ILE A 34 -14.03 -3.76 28.89
C ILE A 34 -14.26 -3.75 27.37
N THR A 35 -15.14 -2.88 26.92
CA THR A 35 -15.48 -2.71 25.50
C THR A 35 -14.35 -2.03 24.71
N PRO A 36 -14.27 -2.22 23.38
CA PRO A 36 -13.30 -1.50 22.53
C PRO A 36 -13.27 0.00 22.77
N TYR A 37 -14.45 0.59 23.00
CA TYR A 37 -14.60 2.03 23.21
C TYR A 37 -14.05 2.49 24.56
N GLU A 38 -14.26 1.73 25.62
CA GLU A 38 -13.69 2.02 26.95
C GLU A 38 -12.16 1.83 26.98
N ALA A 39 -11.64 0.85 26.22
CA ALA A 39 -10.19 0.71 26.00
C ALA A 39 -9.62 1.87 25.18
N MET A 40 -10.37 2.38 24.19
CA MET A 40 -10.00 3.57 23.42
C MET A 40 -9.98 4.84 24.27
N ASP A 41 -10.94 5.00 25.19
CA ASP A 41 -10.99 6.16 26.08
C ASP A 41 -9.86 6.12 27.11
N ARG A 42 -9.54 4.94 27.70
CA ARG A 42 -8.33 4.77 28.53
C ARG A 42 -7.03 4.96 27.78
N ALA A 43 -6.92 4.46 26.55
CA ALA A 43 -5.71 4.61 25.75
C ALA A 43 -5.47 6.08 25.32
N LYS A 44 -6.54 6.85 25.11
CA LYS A 44 -6.46 8.31 24.92
C LYS A 44 -5.98 9.02 26.19
N GLU A 45 -6.41 8.58 27.37
CA GLU A 45 -5.96 9.13 28.65
C GLU A 45 -4.50 8.77 28.96
N GLU A 46 -4.04 7.57 28.61
CA GLU A 46 -2.74 7.03 29.03
C GLU A 46 -1.59 7.20 28.01
N SER A 47 -1.86 7.65 26.77
CA SER A 47 -0.86 7.96 25.72
C SER A 47 0.30 6.94 25.53
N SER A 48 0.05 5.65 25.79
CA SER A 48 1.10 4.61 25.75
C SER A 48 0.55 3.19 25.51
N GLY A 49 -0.36 3.03 24.55
CA GLY A 49 -0.90 1.71 24.18
C GLY A 49 0.09 0.82 23.38
N PRO A 50 -0.05 -0.52 23.46
CA PRO A 50 0.79 -1.48 22.72
C PRO A 50 0.69 -1.31 21.19
N GLN A 51 1.73 -1.73 20.47
CA GLN A 51 1.94 -1.47 19.04
C GLN A 51 0.78 -1.97 18.15
N GLU A 52 0.16 -3.09 18.53
CA GLU A 52 -1.03 -3.65 17.88
C GLU A 52 -2.27 -2.75 18.05
N ALA A 53 -2.48 -2.18 19.26
CA ALA A 53 -3.54 -1.22 19.50
C ALA A 53 -3.31 0.10 18.75
N GLN A 54 -2.04 0.51 18.56
CA GLN A 54 -1.70 1.68 17.73
C GLN A 54 -1.98 1.42 16.23
N ALA A 55 -1.70 0.22 15.74
CA ALA A 55 -2.01 -0.17 14.36
C ALA A 55 -3.53 -0.23 14.11
N GLU A 56 -4.28 -0.78 15.07
CA GLU A 56 -5.76 -0.83 15.04
C GLU A 56 -6.36 0.58 15.10
N LEU A 57 -5.84 1.46 15.97
CA LEU A 57 -6.21 2.87 16.05
C LEU A 57 -5.91 3.62 14.76
N SER A 58 -4.77 3.33 14.10
CA SER A 58 -4.43 3.95 12.82
C SER A 58 -5.39 3.55 11.69
N ARG A 59 -5.92 2.32 11.71
CA ARG A 59 -6.92 1.84 10.72
C ARG A 59 -8.28 2.51 10.91
N LEU A 60 -8.67 2.80 12.15
CA LEU A 60 -9.96 3.41 12.49
C LEU A 60 -9.91 4.95 12.58
N ARG A 61 -8.71 5.53 12.46
CA ARG A 61 -8.53 6.98 12.51
C ARG A 61 -9.15 7.62 11.27
N LYS A 62 -10.25 8.34 11.47
CA LYS A 62 -10.74 9.29 10.47
C LYS A 62 -9.70 10.40 10.31
N LEU A 63 -9.16 10.51 9.10
CA LEU A 63 -8.27 11.60 8.75
C LEU A 63 -9.09 12.88 8.61
N THR A 64 -8.59 13.97 9.20
CA THR A 64 -9.18 15.29 8.96
C THR A 64 -8.81 15.77 7.55
N PRO A 65 -9.58 16.71 6.97
CA PRO A 65 -9.21 17.32 5.68
C PRO A 65 -7.78 17.87 5.66
N ALA A 66 -7.34 18.53 6.75
CA ALA A 66 -5.97 19.06 6.86
C ALA A 66 -4.91 17.94 6.84
N GLN A 67 -5.18 16.79 7.47
CA GLN A 67 -4.27 15.64 7.45
C GLN A 67 -4.20 15.02 6.05
N LEU A 68 -5.33 14.92 5.35
CA LEU A 68 -5.37 14.48 3.96
C LEU A 68 -4.56 15.42 3.06
N THR A 69 -4.65 16.74 3.25
CA THR A 69 -3.83 17.72 2.52
C THR A 69 -2.34 17.48 2.75
N VAL A 70 -1.90 17.29 4.00
CA VAL A 70 -0.48 17.01 4.30
C VAL A 70 -0.01 15.71 3.64
N MET A 71 -0.85 14.67 3.62
CA MET A 71 -0.50 13.41 2.95
C MET A 71 -0.44 13.57 1.42
N ALA A 72 -1.38 14.32 0.84
CA ALA A 72 -1.39 14.63 -0.59
C ALA A 72 -0.13 15.42 -0.99
N ASP A 73 0.21 16.48 -0.25
CA ASP A 73 1.43 17.26 -0.47
C ASP A 73 2.70 16.39 -0.38
N GLY A 74 2.72 15.45 0.57
CA GLY A 74 3.81 14.48 0.71
C GLY A 74 3.91 13.52 -0.49
N ALA A 75 2.76 13.06 -0.98
CA ALA A 75 2.69 12.22 -2.16
C ALA A 75 3.14 12.98 -3.42
N ASP A 76 2.68 14.21 -3.62
CA ASP A 76 3.03 15.07 -4.76
C ASP A 76 4.53 15.40 -4.79
N LYS A 77 5.12 15.73 -3.64
CA LYS A 77 6.57 15.95 -3.53
C LYS A 77 7.36 14.69 -3.86
N THR A 78 6.90 13.54 -3.36
CA THR A 78 7.53 12.23 -3.63
C THR A 78 7.42 11.86 -5.10
N TRP A 79 6.25 12.09 -5.70
CA TRP A 79 5.99 11.90 -7.12
C TRP A 79 6.92 12.78 -7.96
N GLY A 80 6.98 14.08 -7.66
CA GLY A 80 7.85 15.03 -8.36
C GLY A 80 9.32 14.64 -8.27
N LEU A 81 9.78 14.19 -7.10
CA LEU A 81 11.14 13.67 -6.91
C LEU A 81 11.40 12.47 -7.82
N PHE A 82 10.57 11.43 -7.73
CA PHE A 82 10.74 10.21 -8.53
C PHE A 82 10.59 10.47 -10.03
N ASN A 83 9.67 11.33 -10.45
CA ASN A 83 9.51 11.67 -11.86
C ASN A 83 10.78 12.35 -12.42
N LYS A 84 11.53 13.09 -11.59
CA LYS A 84 12.82 13.68 -11.97
C LYS A 84 13.98 12.67 -11.93
N THR A 85 14.04 11.81 -10.92
CA THR A 85 15.20 10.95 -10.67
C THR A 85 15.13 9.60 -11.37
N ILE A 86 13.94 9.02 -11.50
CA ILE A 86 13.73 7.73 -12.17
C ILE A 86 13.82 7.96 -13.67
N GLN A 87 14.83 7.36 -14.29
CA GLN A 87 15.03 7.36 -15.73
C GLN A 87 14.81 5.95 -16.26
N LEU A 88 14.09 5.85 -17.36
CA LEU A 88 13.79 4.58 -18.01
C LEU A 88 14.12 4.72 -19.50
N ASN A 89 14.78 3.71 -20.06
CA ASN A 89 14.99 3.63 -21.50
C ASN A 89 13.95 2.67 -22.12
N ARG A 90 13.93 2.59 -23.46
CA ARG A 90 12.92 1.78 -24.17
C ARG A 90 13.00 0.28 -23.83
N MET A 91 14.18 -0.27 -23.60
CA MET A 91 14.33 -1.68 -23.17
C MET A 91 13.76 -1.91 -21.77
N GLY A 92 14.04 -0.98 -20.84
CA GLY A 92 13.46 -0.98 -19.51
C GLY A 92 11.93 -0.86 -19.57
N ALA A 93 11.39 0.00 -20.43
CA ALA A 93 9.95 0.14 -20.62
C ALA A 93 9.29 -1.19 -21.05
N THR A 94 9.88 -1.91 -22.00
CA THR A 94 9.38 -3.24 -22.42
C THR A 94 9.43 -4.25 -21.27
N LEU A 95 10.50 -4.26 -20.48
CA LEU A 95 10.60 -5.13 -19.30
C LEU A 95 9.54 -4.80 -18.26
N ILE A 96 9.36 -3.51 -17.93
CA ILE A 96 8.34 -3.07 -16.97
C ILE A 96 6.94 -3.43 -17.44
N ARG A 97 6.63 -3.22 -18.73
CA ARG A 97 5.34 -3.63 -19.30
C ARG A 97 5.10 -5.13 -19.12
N LYS A 98 6.11 -5.96 -19.43
CA LYS A 98 6.02 -7.41 -19.24
C LYS A 98 5.79 -7.78 -17.77
N LEU A 99 6.47 -7.13 -16.83
CA LEU A 99 6.28 -7.38 -15.41
C LEU A 99 4.89 -6.97 -14.95
N ARG A 100 4.45 -5.75 -15.28
CA ARG A 100 3.18 -5.19 -14.83
C ARG A 100 1.96 -5.85 -15.47
N VAL A 101 2.00 -6.07 -16.78
CA VAL A 101 0.85 -6.46 -17.60
C VAL A 101 0.79 -7.97 -17.86
N GLU A 102 1.93 -8.60 -18.17
CA GLU A 102 1.93 -10.04 -18.51
C GLU A 102 2.15 -10.94 -17.28
N ARG A 103 2.77 -10.40 -16.23
CA ARG A 103 3.08 -11.13 -14.99
C ARG A 103 2.31 -10.62 -13.78
N ASP A 104 1.41 -9.66 -13.98
CA ASP A 104 0.54 -9.08 -12.95
C ASP A 104 1.28 -8.51 -11.72
N TYR A 105 2.48 -7.97 -11.90
CA TYR A 105 3.18 -7.34 -10.78
C TYR A 105 2.41 -6.10 -10.31
N SER A 106 2.18 -6.00 -8.99
CA SER A 106 1.69 -4.76 -8.38
C SER A 106 2.73 -3.63 -8.55
N TRP A 107 2.31 -2.37 -8.39
CA TRP A 107 3.25 -1.24 -8.41
C TRP A 107 4.35 -1.39 -7.36
N ARG A 108 4.06 -1.97 -6.20
CA ARG A 108 5.05 -2.27 -5.15
C ARG A 108 6.07 -3.31 -5.61
N ALA A 109 5.60 -4.37 -6.27
CA ALA A 109 6.46 -5.41 -6.82
C ALA A 109 7.37 -4.85 -7.93
N VAL A 110 6.84 -4.00 -8.81
CA VAL A 110 7.63 -3.26 -9.81
C VAL A 110 8.69 -2.39 -9.13
N ALA A 111 8.31 -1.58 -8.13
CA ALA A 111 9.25 -0.74 -7.40
C ALA A 111 10.36 -1.55 -6.74
N ARG A 112 10.01 -2.65 -6.07
CA ARG A 112 10.97 -3.55 -5.40
C ARG A 112 11.96 -4.13 -6.41
N PHE A 113 11.47 -4.65 -7.53
CA PHE A 113 12.31 -5.19 -8.60
C PHE A 113 13.27 -4.12 -9.15
N SER A 114 12.76 -2.95 -9.52
CA SER A 114 13.59 -1.88 -10.08
C SER A 114 14.57 -1.30 -9.06
N SER A 115 14.18 -1.21 -7.79
CA SER A 115 15.04 -0.77 -6.69
C SER A 115 16.22 -1.73 -6.51
N TRP A 116 15.97 -3.04 -6.56
CA TRP A 116 17.03 -4.04 -6.50
C TRP A 116 17.96 -3.97 -7.72
N GLU A 117 17.40 -3.94 -8.94
CA GLU A 117 18.17 -3.92 -10.18
C GLU A 117 19.07 -2.68 -10.31
N SER A 118 18.57 -1.51 -9.88
CA SER A 118 19.29 -0.24 -9.97
C SER A 118 20.06 0.14 -8.70
N SER A 119 20.04 -0.73 -7.66
CA SER A 119 20.55 -0.41 -6.32
C SER A 119 20.01 0.92 -5.76
N ALA A 120 18.78 1.28 -6.15
CA ALA A 120 18.15 2.51 -5.72
C ALA A 120 17.47 2.32 -4.36
N PRO A 121 17.40 3.36 -3.50
CA PRO A 121 16.91 3.23 -2.12
C PRO A 121 15.37 3.26 -2.00
N TRP A 122 14.62 3.01 -3.07
CA TRP A 122 13.15 3.19 -3.07
C TRP A 122 12.39 1.98 -2.52
N GLY A 123 13.00 0.79 -2.50
CA GLY A 123 12.36 -0.44 -2.04
C GLY A 123 11.02 -0.70 -2.75
N ALA A 124 10.02 -1.13 -1.98
CA ALA A 124 8.66 -1.40 -2.49
C ALA A 124 7.73 -0.16 -2.43
N ASN A 125 8.27 1.05 -2.59
CA ASN A 125 7.49 2.29 -2.52
C ASN A 125 6.44 2.36 -3.65
N GLN A 126 5.17 2.52 -3.26
CA GLN A 126 4.02 2.59 -4.18
C GLN A 126 4.20 3.66 -5.27
N ILE A 127 4.59 4.87 -4.87
CA ILE A 127 4.72 6.04 -5.75
C ILE A 127 5.86 5.83 -6.73
N ALA A 128 6.98 5.24 -6.29
CA ALA A 128 8.06 4.86 -7.20
C ALA A 128 7.57 3.89 -8.29
N GLY A 129 6.81 2.87 -7.89
CA GLY A 129 6.21 1.91 -8.80
C GLY A 129 5.28 2.55 -9.83
N MET A 130 4.40 3.45 -9.39
CA MET A 130 3.52 4.20 -10.28
C MET A 130 4.30 5.03 -11.30
N VAL A 131 5.31 5.79 -10.86
CA VAL A 131 6.15 6.60 -11.75
C VAL A 131 6.90 5.73 -12.77
N ILE A 132 7.39 4.55 -12.36
CA ILE A 132 8.06 3.60 -13.26
C ILE A 132 7.07 3.11 -14.33
N CYS A 133 5.87 2.70 -13.93
CA CYS A 133 4.82 2.26 -14.86
C CYS A 133 4.36 3.39 -15.79
N GLU A 134 4.14 4.60 -15.28
CA GLU A 134 3.79 5.77 -16.10
C GLU A 134 4.85 6.05 -17.17
N LYS A 135 6.13 6.08 -16.79
CA LYS A 135 7.24 6.31 -17.74
C LYS A 135 7.35 5.18 -18.76
N ALA A 136 7.15 3.94 -18.34
CA ALA A 136 7.17 2.78 -19.23
C ALA A 136 6.04 2.87 -20.27
N ALA A 137 4.81 3.12 -19.85
CA ALA A 137 3.67 3.28 -20.74
C ALA A 137 3.91 4.42 -21.74
N LYS A 138 4.34 5.61 -21.28
CA LYS A 138 4.65 6.76 -22.13
C LYS A 138 5.71 6.46 -23.19
N LEU A 139 6.78 5.73 -22.84
CA LEU A 139 7.84 5.33 -23.78
C LEU A 139 7.37 4.32 -24.84
N LEU A 140 6.30 3.59 -24.56
CA LEU A 140 5.68 2.62 -25.46
C LEU A 140 4.48 3.21 -26.23
N GLY A 141 4.10 4.46 -25.95
CA GLY A 141 2.93 5.10 -26.56
C GLY A 141 1.59 4.61 -25.97
N GLU A 142 1.62 4.08 -24.74
CA GLU A 142 0.46 3.57 -24.00
C GLU A 142 0.12 4.51 -22.82
N ASP A 143 -1.08 4.36 -22.26
CA ASP A 143 -1.49 5.03 -21.01
C ASP A 143 -1.50 4.03 -19.86
N TYR A 144 -0.88 4.39 -18.73
CA TYR A 144 -0.79 3.52 -17.55
C TYR A 144 -2.08 3.49 -16.71
N MET A 145 -3.00 4.44 -16.94
CA MET A 145 -4.29 4.50 -16.24
C MET A 145 -5.38 3.67 -16.92
N GLU A 146 -5.12 3.22 -18.15
CA GLU A 146 -6.06 2.46 -18.97
C GLU A 146 -5.63 0.98 -19.05
N PRO A 147 -6.56 0.08 -19.40
CA PRO A 147 -6.20 -1.30 -19.74
C PRO A 147 -5.12 -1.35 -20.83
N PRO A 148 -4.09 -2.21 -20.69
CA PRO A 148 -3.99 -3.32 -19.74
C PRO A 148 -3.17 -3.01 -18.48
N TRP A 149 -2.83 -1.74 -18.22
CA TRP A 149 -1.96 -1.35 -17.10
C TRP A 149 -2.69 -1.23 -15.77
N ASN A 150 -3.98 -0.94 -15.81
CA ASN A 150 -4.85 -0.74 -14.65
C ASN A 150 -6.20 -1.43 -14.87
#